data_AF-A0A7Y4U7I4-F1
#
_entry.id   AF-A0A7Y4U7I4-F1
#
_cell.length_a   1.000
_cell.length_b   1.000
_cell.length_c   1.000
_cell.angle_alpha   90.00
_cell.angle_beta   90.00
_cell.angle_gamma   90.00
#
_symmetry.space_group_name_H-M   'P 1'
#
loop_
_entity.id
_entity.type
_entity.pdbx_description
1 polymer ?
#
loop_
_entity_poly.entity_id
_entity_poly.type
_entity_poly.pdbx_seq_one_letter_code
_entity_poly.pdbx_strand_id
1 'polypeptide(L)'
;MATTRSSSLPCGFHEHDLIAEALGEAPSHVSLRLRTHLLSCTACAEMLAQYRTVRTQLQVLATGEDLTSGLRAARHALDHRLPSPRVSRPRLMLEVWHSPVGDIRLGKTDKGVVLAEFVRPDGNDASTATLQRAFTIESGGPETAALIQTLGEYFSGKRHSLAWQIDDS
;
A
#
# COMPACT_ATOMS: atom_id res chain seq x y z
N MET A 1 16.30 31.04 -6.90
CA MET A 1 17.26 30.74 -7.99
C MET A 1 18.59 30.43 -7.33
N ALA A 2 18.91 29.14 -7.17
CA ALA A 2 20.15 28.71 -6.52
C ALA A 2 21.29 28.73 -7.55
N THR A 3 22.27 29.59 -7.33
CA THR A 3 23.53 29.62 -8.08
C THR A 3 24.42 28.47 -7.60
N THR A 4 24.30 27.31 -8.24
CA THR A 4 25.27 26.23 -8.11
C THR A 4 26.61 26.71 -8.65
N ARG A 5 27.60 26.87 -7.75
CA ARG A 5 28.99 27.12 -8.12
C ARG A 5 29.47 25.95 -8.98
N SER A 6 29.64 26.20 -10.27
CA SER A 6 30.20 25.26 -11.23
C SER A 6 31.69 25.07 -10.94
N SER A 7 32.05 23.98 -10.27
CA SER A 7 33.42 23.46 -10.21
C SER A 7 33.85 23.13 -11.63
N SER A 8 34.75 23.95 -12.20
CA SER A 8 35.47 23.57 -13.41
C SER A 8 36.50 22.52 -13.03
N LEU A 9 36.51 21.42 -13.78
CA LEU A 9 37.52 20.40 -13.63
C LEU A 9 38.83 20.89 -14.29
N PRO A 10 40.00 20.44 -13.81
CA PRO A 10 41.27 20.74 -14.47
C PRO A 10 41.33 20.24 -15.92
N CYS A 11 40.40 19.35 -16.31
CA CYS A 11 40.21 18.84 -17.66
C CYS A 11 39.46 19.83 -18.60
N GLY A 12 39.03 21.00 -18.11
CA GLY A 12 38.35 22.05 -18.90
C GLY A 12 36.85 21.81 -19.11
N PHE A 13 36.30 20.74 -18.53
CA PHE A 13 34.87 20.44 -18.49
C PHE A 13 34.26 20.90 -17.17
N HIS A 14 32.97 21.20 -17.19
CA HIS A 14 32.22 21.45 -15.95
C HIS A 14 31.68 20.14 -15.40
N GLU A 15 31.64 20.03 -14.07
CA GLU A 15 31.01 18.90 -13.38
C GLU A 15 29.55 18.70 -13.83
N HIS A 16 28.84 19.80 -14.15
CA HIS A 16 27.47 19.76 -14.66
C HIS A 16 27.34 18.99 -15.99
N ASP A 17 28.33 19.09 -16.88
CA ASP A 17 28.32 18.37 -18.16
C ASP A 17 28.46 16.85 -17.95
N LEU A 18 29.26 16.45 -16.95
CA LEU A 18 29.39 15.05 -16.55
C LEU A 18 28.10 14.50 -15.92
N ILE A 19 27.45 15.30 -15.08
CA ILE A 19 26.16 14.93 -14.48
C ILE A 19 25.09 14.80 -15.57
N ALA A 20 25.02 15.76 -16.49
CA ALA A 20 24.08 15.70 -17.62
C ALA A 20 24.31 14.46 -18.49
N GLU A 21 25.56 14.09 -18.78
CA GLU A 21 25.87 12.84 -19.52
C GLU A 21 25.51 11.60 -18.70
N ALA A 22 25.73 11.61 -17.38
CA ALA A 22 25.36 10.51 -16.50
C ALA A 22 23.83 10.28 -16.46
N LEU A 23 23.06 11.37 -16.52
CA LEU A 23 21.60 11.36 -16.58
C LEU A 23 21.05 11.10 -18.01
N GLY A 24 21.89 11.24 -19.04
CA GLY A 24 21.47 11.13 -20.44
C GLY A 24 20.75 12.38 -20.97
N GLU A 25 20.95 13.52 -20.30
CA GLU A 25 20.36 14.83 -20.60
C GLU A 25 21.37 15.79 -21.24
N ALA A 26 22.60 15.33 -21.49
CA ALA A 26 23.62 16.13 -22.15
C ALA A 26 23.25 16.44 -23.61
N PRO A 27 23.47 17.68 -24.07
CA PRO A 27 23.37 18.02 -25.49
C PRO A 27 24.34 17.18 -26.33
N SER A 28 23.92 16.77 -27.53
CA SER A 28 24.70 15.88 -28.41
C SER A 28 26.14 16.32 -28.69
N HIS A 29 26.37 17.64 -28.79
CA HIS A 29 27.71 18.22 -28.99
C HIS A 29 28.61 18.11 -27.74
N VAL A 30 28.03 18.18 -26.53
CA VAL A 30 28.74 17.98 -25.26
C VAL A 30 29.07 16.50 -25.08
N SER A 31 28.11 15.61 -25.34
CA SER A 31 28.30 14.16 -25.26
C SER A 31 29.43 13.67 -26.17
N LEU A 32 29.52 14.17 -27.41
CA LEU A 32 30.55 13.76 -28.36
C LEU A 32 31.96 14.25 -27.93
N ARG A 33 32.05 15.49 -27.46
CA ARG A 33 33.30 16.03 -26.90
C ARG A 33 33.73 15.26 -25.66
N LEU A 34 32.79 14.96 -24.77
CA LEU A 34 33.06 14.23 -23.54
C LEU A 34 33.51 12.80 -23.83
N ARG A 35 32.83 12.06 -24.72
CA ARG A 35 33.26 10.71 -25.13
C ARG A 35 34.66 10.66 -25.70
N THR A 36 35.03 11.65 -26.50
CA THR A 36 36.39 11.78 -27.03
C THR A 36 37.39 12.05 -25.90
N HIS A 37 37.02 12.90 -24.95
CA HIS A 37 37.86 13.25 -23.81
C HIS A 37 38.06 12.09 -22.82
N LEU A 38 37.02 11.28 -22.59
CA LEU A 38 37.06 10.11 -21.69
C LEU A 38 38.10 9.06 -22.12
N LEU A 39 38.49 9.04 -23.40
CA LEU A 39 39.58 8.19 -23.88
C LEU A 39 40.95 8.61 -23.33
N SER A 40 41.10 9.88 -22.94
CA SER A 40 42.36 10.48 -22.48
C SER A 40 42.38 10.83 -20.98
N CYS A 41 41.22 10.96 -20.33
CA CYS A 41 41.13 11.40 -18.94
C CYS A 41 40.40 10.37 -18.06
N THR A 42 41.17 9.64 -17.27
CA THR A 42 40.65 8.64 -16.32
C THR A 42 39.86 9.27 -15.18
N ALA A 43 40.27 10.43 -14.68
CA ALA A 43 39.57 11.14 -13.59
C ALA A 43 38.14 11.54 -14.00
N CYS A 44 37.98 12.13 -15.20
CA CYS A 44 36.67 12.52 -15.71
C CYS A 44 35.82 11.26 -16.06
N ALA A 45 36.43 10.08 -16.30
CA ALA A 45 35.75 8.78 -16.47
C ALA A 45 35.30 8.12 -15.16
N GLU A 46 36.13 8.14 -14.12
CA GLU A 46 35.79 7.63 -12.79
C GLU A 46 34.62 8.40 -12.18
N MET A 47 34.66 9.74 -12.30
CA MET A 47 33.59 10.60 -11.82
C MET A 47 32.26 10.33 -12.55
N LEU A 48 32.29 10.10 -13.87
CA LEU A 48 31.11 9.70 -14.64
C LEU A 48 30.54 8.35 -14.16
N ALA A 49 31.40 7.38 -13.85
CA ALA A 49 30.99 6.07 -13.32
C ALA A 49 30.34 6.19 -11.93
N GLN A 50 30.85 7.07 -11.07
CA GLN A 50 30.24 7.37 -9.77
C GLN A 50 28.83 7.94 -9.93
N TYR A 51 28.62 8.95 -10.79
CA TYR A 51 27.27 9.50 -11.02
C TYR A 51 26.30 8.47 -11.62
N ARG A 52 26.77 7.59 -12.53
CA ARG A 52 25.95 6.49 -13.05
C ARG A 52 25.56 5.48 -11.98
N THR A 53 26.46 5.21 -11.03
CA THR A 53 26.19 4.33 -9.89
C THR A 53 25.09 4.92 -9.01
N VAL A 54 25.19 6.21 -8.67
CA VAL A 54 24.17 6.93 -7.90
C VAL A 54 22.83 6.93 -8.64
N ARG A 55 22.82 7.22 -9.94
CA ARG A 55 21.59 7.15 -10.77
C ARG A 55 20.93 5.78 -10.71
N THR A 56 21.71 4.71 -10.83
CA THR A 56 21.19 3.34 -10.81
C THR A 56 20.59 3.02 -9.44
N GLN A 57 21.23 3.44 -8.35
CA GLN A 57 20.70 3.28 -6.99
C GLN A 57 19.40 4.07 -6.79
N LEU A 58 19.33 5.30 -7.29
CA LEU A 58 18.11 6.12 -7.23
C LEU A 58 16.97 5.53 -8.06
N GLN A 59 17.27 4.95 -9.22
CA GLN A 59 16.28 4.24 -10.03
C GLN A 59 15.71 3.02 -9.31
N VAL A 60 16.58 2.21 -8.68
CA VAL A 60 16.15 1.06 -7.87
C VAL A 60 15.23 1.48 -6.73
N LEU A 61 15.54 2.60 -6.04
CA LEU A 61 14.67 3.14 -5.00
C LEU A 61 13.34 3.64 -5.56
N ALA A 62 13.36 4.33 -6.71
CA ALA A 62 12.17 4.86 -7.36
C ALA A 62 11.24 3.75 -7.91
N THR A 63 11.80 2.62 -8.35
CA THR A 63 11.03 1.46 -8.84
C THR A 63 10.76 0.40 -7.77
N GLY A 64 11.48 0.45 -6.64
CA GLY A 64 11.48 -0.56 -5.58
C GLY A 64 10.35 -0.42 -4.57
N GLU A 65 9.64 0.72 -4.57
CA GLU A 65 8.39 0.86 -3.85
C GLU A 65 7.22 0.52 -4.79
N ASP A 66 6.89 -0.77 -4.88
CA ASP A 66 5.50 -1.12 -5.14
C ASP A 66 4.70 -0.56 -3.96
N LEU A 67 4.07 0.60 -4.15
CA LEU A 67 3.39 1.38 -3.10
C LEU A 67 2.40 0.51 -2.32
N THR A 68 1.84 -0.51 -2.95
CA THR A 68 1.01 -1.54 -2.33
C THR A 68 1.78 -2.46 -1.38
N SER A 69 3.01 -2.86 -1.72
CA SER A 69 3.89 -3.63 -0.83
C SER A 69 4.40 -2.79 0.35
N GLY A 70 4.74 -1.51 0.12
CA GLY A 70 5.18 -0.58 1.16
C GLY A 70 4.06 -0.26 2.14
N LEU A 71 2.84 -0.05 1.63
CA LEU A 71 1.64 0.14 2.46
C LEU A 71 1.32 -1.11 3.30
N ARG A 72 1.44 -2.31 2.71
CA ARG A 72 1.21 -3.58 3.44
C ARG A 72 2.27 -3.80 4.52
N ALA A 73 3.54 -3.52 4.23
CA ALA A 73 4.64 -3.62 5.19
C ALA A 73 4.52 -2.58 6.32
N ALA A 74 4.16 -1.33 5.99
CA ALA A 74 3.91 -0.27 6.96
C ALA A 74 2.70 -0.59 7.85
N ARG A 75 1.62 -1.14 7.27
CA ARG A 75 0.45 -1.57 8.03
C ARG A 75 0.80 -2.71 8.99
N HIS A 76 1.52 -3.71 8.51
CA HIS A 76 1.97 -4.82 9.34
C HIS A 76 2.89 -4.34 10.49
N ALA A 77 3.83 -3.42 10.21
CA ALA A 77 4.68 -2.83 11.23
C ALA A 77 3.89 -1.99 12.26
N LEU A 78 2.82 -1.31 11.82
CA LEU A 78 1.92 -0.59 12.71
C LEU A 78 1.11 -1.55 13.59
N ASP A 79 0.55 -2.62 13.02
CA ASP A 79 -0.21 -3.63 13.75
C ASP A 79 0.65 -4.35 14.82
N HIS A 80 1.96 -4.50 14.58
CA HIS A 80 2.92 -5.02 15.58
C HIS A 80 3.32 -4.00 16.65
N ARG A 81 3.29 -2.70 16.35
CA ARG A 81 3.69 -1.61 17.26
C ARG A 81 2.55 -1.08 18.11
N LEU A 82 1.32 -1.20 17.61
CA LEU A 82 0.16 -0.99 18.45
C LEU A 82 0.21 -2.05 19.56
N PRO A 83 0.12 -1.67 20.84
CA PRO A 83 0.06 -2.65 21.91
C PRO A 83 -1.09 -3.59 21.57
N SER A 84 -0.74 -4.85 21.27
CA SER A 84 -1.71 -5.93 21.10
C SER A 84 -2.78 -5.75 22.17
N PRO A 85 -4.07 -5.69 21.82
CA PRO A 85 -5.13 -5.57 22.81
C PRO A 85 -5.23 -6.90 23.56
N ARG A 86 -4.22 -7.22 24.39
CA ARG A 86 -4.15 -8.41 25.25
C ARG A 86 -5.20 -8.39 26.37
N VAL A 87 -6.04 -7.35 26.42
CA VAL A 87 -7.08 -7.19 27.45
C VAL A 87 -8.46 -6.86 26.86
N SER A 88 -8.57 -6.48 25.58
CA SER A 88 -9.84 -6.07 24.99
C SER A 88 -10.14 -6.89 23.73
N ARG A 89 -11.13 -7.79 23.82
CA ARG A 89 -11.62 -8.51 22.65
C ARG A 89 -12.15 -7.48 21.64
N PRO A 90 -11.75 -7.54 20.36
CA PRO A 90 -12.23 -6.60 19.35
C PRO A 90 -13.76 -6.55 19.34
N ARG A 91 -14.32 -5.36 19.14
CA ARG A 91 -15.77 -5.16 19.10
C ARG A 91 -16.30 -5.73 17.80
N LEU A 92 -17.28 -6.63 17.90
CA LEU A 92 -18.00 -7.20 16.77
C LEU A 92 -19.44 -6.72 16.83
N MET A 93 -19.81 -5.87 15.88
CA MET A 93 -21.20 -5.49 15.67
C MET A 93 -21.89 -6.64 14.94
N LEU A 94 -22.82 -7.31 15.62
CA LEU A 94 -23.52 -8.48 15.11
C LEU A 94 -25.01 -8.15 14.96
N GLU A 95 -25.55 -8.42 13.77
CA GLU A 95 -26.97 -8.24 13.49
C GLU A 95 -27.50 -9.38 12.62
N VAL A 96 -28.74 -9.82 12.89
CA VAL A 96 -29.45 -10.78 12.04
C VAL A 96 -30.42 -10.00 11.17
N TRP A 97 -30.15 -10.02 9.86
CA TRP A 97 -31.01 -9.43 8.86
C TRP A 97 -31.92 -10.48 8.25
N HIS A 98 -33.22 -10.22 8.29
CA HIS A 98 -34.25 -11.07 7.70
C HIS A 98 -34.39 -10.71 6.22
N SER A 99 -33.63 -11.40 5.36
CA SER A 99 -33.57 -11.09 3.92
C SER A 99 -34.64 -11.86 3.13
N PRO A 100 -34.93 -11.47 1.88
CA PRO A 100 -35.85 -12.21 1.00
C PRO A 100 -35.43 -13.65 0.70
N VAL A 101 -34.15 -13.98 0.92
CA VAL A 101 -33.56 -15.30 0.66
C VAL A 101 -33.34 -16.11 1.95
N GLY A 102 -33.77 -15.58 3.10
CA GLY A 102 -33.61 -16.18 4.42
C GLY A 102 -32.84 -15.28 5.39
N ASP A 103 -32.72 -15.73 6.64
CA ASP A 103 -32.05 -14.96 7.68
C ASP A 103 -30.52 -15.01 7.50
N ILE A 104 -29.89 -13.84 7.47
CA ILE A 104 -28.45 -13.67 7.30
C ILE A 104 -27.89 -12.97 8.52
N ARG A 105 -26.93 -13.61 9.19
CA ARG A 105 -26.16 -13.02 10.26
C ARG A 105 -24.96 -12.28 9.68
N LEU A 106 -24.81 -11.02 10.08
CA LEU A 106 -23.76 -10.11 9.63
C LEU A 106 -22.93 -9.66 10.83
N GLY A 107 -21.62 -9.84 10.74
CA GLY A 107 -20.64 -9.45 11.74
C GLY A 107 -19.60 -8.50 11.15
N LYS A 108 -19.44 -7.32 11.76
CA LYS A 108 -18.48 -6.31 11.33
C LYS A 108 -17.63 -5.81 12.51
N THR A 109 -16.33 -5.67 12.28
CA THR A 109 -15.37 -5.01 13.17
C THR A 109 -15.00 -3.62 12.65
N ASP A 110 -14.17 -2.90 13.40
CA ASP A 110 -13.53 -1.66 12.96
C ASP A 110 -12.64 -1.86 11.71
N LYS A 111 -12.14 -3.07 11.50
CA LYS A 111 -11.28 -3.43 10.36
C LYS A 111 -12.03 -3.87 9.11
N GLY A 112 -13.26 -4.38 9.23
CA GLY A 112 -13.98 -4.89 8.07
C GLY A 112 -15.11 -5.86 8.41
N VAL A 113 -15.62 -6.53 7.38
CA VAL A 113 -16.62 -7.59 7.53
C VAL A 113 -15.89 -8.87 7.93
N VAL A 114 -16.28 -9.42 9.08
CA VAL A 114 -15.75 -10.69 9.62
C VAL A 114 -16.65 -11.86 9.24
N LEU A 115 -17.96 -11.63 9.19
CA LEU A 115 -18.93 -12.70 9.01
C LEU A 115 -20.13 -12.25 8.18
N ALA A 116 -20.52 -13.11 7.23
CA ALA A 116 -21.80 -13.06 6.55
C ALA A 116 -22.27 -14.50 6.30
N GLU A 117 -23.16 -15.01 7.14
CA GLU A 117 -23.62 -16.42 7.07
C GLU A 117 -25.14 -16.53 7.17
N PHE A 118 -25.72 -17.54 6.52
CA PHE A 118 -27.13 -17.87 6.70
C PHE A 118 -27.38 -18.50 8.07
N VAL A 119 -28.41 -18.04 8.78
CA VAL A 119 -28.82 -18.61 10.06
C VAL A 119 -29.48 -19.96 9.79
N ARG A 120 -28.85 -21.04 10.25
CA ARG A 120 -29.44 -22.38 10.20
C ARG A 120 -30.31 -22.62 11.45
N PRO A 121 -31.48 -23.26 11.31
CA PRO A 121 -32.40 -23.49 12.42
C PRO A 121 -31.80 -24.31 13.57
N ASP A 122 -30.82 -25.19 13.29
CA ASP A 122 -30.23 -26.09 14.30
C ASP A 122 -28.87 -25.63 14.86
N GLY A 123 -28.35 -24.46 14.44
CA GLY A 123 -26.93 -24.08 14.65
C GLY A 123 -26.66 -22.78 15.41
N ASN A 124 -27.70 -22.15 15.98
CA ASN A 124 -27.63 -20.76 16.45
C ASN A 124 -26.61 -20.55 17.60
N ASP A 125 -26.48 -21.53 18.50
CA ASP A 125 -25.74 -21.36 19.77
C ASP A 125 -24.24 -21.60 19.64
N ALA A 126 -23.81 -22.53 18.79
CA ALA A 126 -22.39 -22.91 18.65
C ALA A 126 -21.55 -21.82 17.96
N SER A 127 -22.08 -21.20 16.90
CA SER A 127 -21.40 -20.10 16.20
C SER A 127 -21.33 -18.85 17.09
N THR A 128 -22.41 -18.52 17.80
CA THR A 128 -22.46 -17.35 18.69
C THR A 128 -21.50 -17.51 19.87
N ALA A 129 -21.42 -18.70 20.47
CA ALA A 129 -20.48 -18.98 21.56
C ALA A 129 -19.01 -18.88 21.11
N THR A 130 -18.70 -19.29 19.88
CA THR A 130 -17.37 -19.14 19.29
C THR A 130 -17.01 -17.67 19.09
N LEU A 131 -17.95 -16.88 18.55
CA LEU A 131 -17.77 -15.44 18.35
C LEU A 131 -17.61 -14.69 19.67
N GLN A 132 -18.36 -15.03 20.72
CA GLN A 132 -18.24 -14.42 22.05
C GLN A 132 -16.89 -14.67 22.71
N ARG A 133 -16.19 -15.77 22.37
CA ARG A 133 -14.83 -16.06 22.86
C ARG A 133 -13.79 -15.18 22.18
N ALA A 134 -13.97 -14.89 20.90
CA ALA A 134 -13.04 -14.10 20.09
C ALA A 134 -13.30 -12.59 20.16
N PHE A 135 -14.56 -12.17 20.27
CA PHE A 135 -15.01 -10.78 20.14
C PHE A 135 -15.87 -10.33 21.32
N THR A 136 -15.91 -9.01 21.54
CA THR A 136 -16.94 -8.36 22.36
C THR A 136 -18.14 -8.10 21.45
N ILE A 137 -19.23 -8.84 21.63
CA ILE A 137 -20.41 -8.72 20.75
C ILE A 137 -21.25 -7.51 21.17
N GLU A 138 -21.57 -6.67 20.19
CA GLU A 138 -22.52 -5.57 20.30
C GLU A 138 -23.64 -5.76 19.29
N SER A 139 -24.88 -5.58 19.73
CA SER A 139 -26.04 -5.78 18.87
C SER A 139 -26.31 -4.55 18.02
N GLY A 140 -26.11 -4.69 16.71
CA GLY A 140 -26.48 -3.69 15.70
C GLY A 140 -25.74 -2.36 15.75
N GLY A 141 -26.03 -1.52 14.75
CA GLY A 141 -25.61 -0.12 14.68
C GLY A 141 -25.58 0.43 13.25
N PRO A 142 -25.13 1.68 13.06
CA PRO A 142 -25.15 2.33 11.74
C PRO A 142 -24.28 1.60 10.71
N GLU A 143 -23.25 0.90 11.17
CA GLU A 143 -22.33 0.18 10.32
C GLU A 143 -22.92 -1.13 9.75
N THR A 144 -23.72 -1.84 10.53
CA THR A 144 -24.44 -3.05 10.05
C THR A 144 -25.59 -2.66 9.13
N ALA A 145 -26.26 -1.53 9.37
CA ALA A 145 -27.28 -0.99 8.48
C ALA A 145 -26.75 -0.70 7.06
N ALA A 146 -25.55 -0.15 6.93
CA ALA A 146 -24.91 0.08 5.64
C ALA A 146 -24.59 -1.22 4.88
N LEU A 147 -24.20 -2.28 5.61
CA LEU A 147 -23.98 -3.61 5.03
C LEU A 147 -25.30 -4.24 4.56
N ILE A 148 -26.35 -4.12 5.37
CA ILE A 148 -27.70 -4.60 5.04
C ILE A 148 -28.20 -3.91 3.76
N GLN A 149 -28.04 -2.58 3.65
CA GLN A 149 -28.39 -1.85 2.44
C GLN A 149 -27.61 -2.35 1.22
N THR A 150 -26.30 -2.52 1.37
CA THR A 150 -25.42 -2.98 0.27
C THR A 150 -25.79 -4.39 -0.20
N LEU A 151 -26.12 -5.29 0.73
CA LEU A 151 -26.63 -6.63 0.40
C LEU A 151 -28.01 -6.57 -0.25
N GLY A 152 -28.90 -5.70 0.22
CA GLY A 152 -30.21 -5.48 -0.40
C GLY A 152 -30.09 -5.01 -1.84
N GLU A 153 -29.15 -4.10 -2.13
CA GLU A 153 -28.82 -3.67 -3.49
C GLU A 153 -28.26 -4.82 -4.34
N TYR A 154 -27.45 -5.68 -3.75
CA TYR A 154 -26.88 -6.85 -4.43
C TYR A 154 -27.97 -7.87 -4.79
N PHE A 155 -28.82 -8.25 -3.84
CA PHE A 155 -29.90 -9.20 -4.09
C PHE A 155 -30.99 -8.66 -5.01
N SER A 156 -31.22 -7.34 -5.01
CA SER A 156 -32.13 -6.70 -5.96
C SER A 156 -31.52 -6.50 -7.36
N GLY A 157 -30.26 -6.90 -7.58
CA GLY A 157 -29.58 -6.77 -8.86
C GLY A 157 -29.18 -5.34 -9.22
N LYS A 158 -29.35 -4.37 -8.31
CA LYS A 158 -28.89 -2.98 -8.50
C LYS A 158 -27.38 -2.84 -8.40
N ARG A 159 -26.72 -3.83 -7.77
CA ARG A 159 -25.28 -3.90 -7.57
C ARG A 159 -24.80 -5.32 -7.84
N HIS A 160 -23.65 -5.46 -8.51
CA HIS A 160 -23.06 -6.77 -8.86
C HIS A 160 -21.81 -7.13 -8.05
N SER A 161 -21.34 -6.26 -7.16
CA SER A 161 -20.18 -6.50 -6.32
C SER A 161 -20.37 -5.84 -4.96
N LEU A 162 -20.02 -6.55 -3.88
CA LEU A 162 -20.11 -6.03 -2.52
C LEU A 162 -18.91 -5.13 -2.16
N ALA A 163 -17.74 -5.36 -2.78
CA ALA A 163 -16.49 -4.63 -2.53
C ALA A 163 -16.14 -4.46 -1.04
N TRP A 164 -16.52 -5.43 -0.21
CA TRP A 164 -16.27 -5.38 1.23
C TRP A 164 -14.80 -5.66 1.54
N GLN A 165 -14.28 -4.90 2.49
CA GLN A 165 -13.00 -5.22 3.12
C GLN A 165 -13.23 -6.37 4.09
N ILE A 166 -12.62 -7.51 3.82
CA ILE A 166 -12.69 -8.70 4.67
C ILE A 166 -11.64 -8.56 5.77
N ASP A 167 -12.06 -8.84 7.00
CA ASP A 167 -11.18 -8.91 8.15
C ASP A 167 -10.86 -10.37 8.46
N ASP A 168 -9.65 -10.81 8.08
CA ASP A 168 -9.13 -12.17 8.31
C ASP A 168 -8.49 -12.34 9.71
N SER A 169 -8.78 -11.41 10.65
CA SER A 169 -8.22 -11.41 12.01
C SER A 169 -8.59 -12.63 12.85
#